data_AF-E6SKC3-F1
#
_entry.id   AF-E6SKC3-F1
#
_cell.length_a   1.000
_cell.length_b   1.000
_cell.length_c   1.000
_cell.angle_alpha   90.00
_cell.angle_beta   90.00
_cell.angle_gamma   90.00
#
_symmetry.space_group_name_H-M   'P 1'
#
loop_
_entity.id
_entity.type
_entity.pdbx_description
1 polymer ?
#
loop_
_entity_poly.entity_id
_entity_poly.type
_entity_poly.pdbx_seq_one_letter_code
_entity_poly.pdbx_strand_id
1 'polypeptide(L)'
;MARGLEEWLAPRRDGRPLQLGVLGGTFDPIHIGHLVAAEAARTHFRLDRVLFVPAGRPPHKDPAAVSDAEHRYRMTVLATAGNPYFYTTRLELDREGPSYTIDTLRQLSAMAGPEATVYFIAGADSVVTLPSWRGGLGLLDACQLIVVTRPGLPGEALQRFLDSLPAARRARVHLLPIPEIGISSTDLRERVAAGRSIRYLVPAAVEDYVHKYGLYRPRGAGAGSERAGEAAALRRAGTSGAPEGAGEAAGAPGAGPGSAAGAAGGGAGRA
;
A
#
# COMPACT_ATOMS: atom_id res chain seq x y z
N MET A 1 18.71 -1.68 -16.55
CA MET A 1 18.90 -3.10 -16.19
C MET A 1 18.39 -3.27 -14.77
N ALA A 2 17.54 -4.27 -14.51
CA ALA A 2 17.13 -4.58 -13.15
C ALA A 2 18.36 -5.07 -12.39
N ARG A 3 18.76 -4.35 -11.33
CA ARG A 3 19.83 -4.79 -10.44
C ARG A 3 19.34 -6.05 -9.72
N GLY A 4 20.18 -7.09 -9.63
CA GLY A 4 19.86 -8.28 -8.85
C GLY A 4 19.71 -7.95 -7.36
N LEU A 5 19.05 -8.81 -6.59
CA LEU A 5 18.84 -8.60 -5.15
C LEU A 5 20.15 -8.37 -4.40
N GLU A 6 21.20 -9.15 -4.71
CA GLU A 6 22.52 -9.00 -4.09
C GLU A 6 23.13 -7.62 -4.34
N GLU A 7 23.08 -7.14 -5.59
CA GLU A 7 23.55 -5.79 -5.92
C GLU A 7 22.71 -4.71 -5.21
N TRP A 8 21.40 -4.93 -5.10
CA TRP A 8 20.50 -4.05 -4.36
C TRP A 8 20.66 -4.14 -2.85
N LEU A 9 21.30 -5.18 -2.31
CA LEU A 9 21.65 -5.31 -0.89
C LEU A 9 23.10 -4.94 -0.60
N ALA A 10 23.89 -4.63 -1.64
CA ALA A 10 25.30 -4.32 -1.48
C ALA A 10 25.54 -3.17 -0.48
N PRO A 11 26.67 -3.20 0.26
CA PRO A 11 27.03 -2.18 1.24
C PRO A 11 26.96 -0.77 0.67
N ARG A 12 26.69 0.19 1.56
CA ARG A 12 26.63 1.58 1.14
C ARG A 12 28.01 2.11 0.78
N ARG A 13 28.04 2.98 -0.22
CA ARG A 13 29.28 3.63 -0.71
C ARG A 13 29.90 4.61 0.29
N ASP A 14 29.11 5.13 1.23
CA ASP A 14 29.56 6.06 2.27
C ASP A 14 30.06 5.34 3.53
N GLY A 15 30.19 4.01 3.50
CA GLY A 15 30.76 3.19 4.58
C GLY A 15 29.85 3.01 5.80
N ARG A 16 28.68 3.64 5.85
CA ARG A 16 27.75 3.47 6.98
C ARG A 16 27.02 2.12 6.88
N PRO A 17 26.70 1.47 8.02
CA PRO A 17 25.79 0.33 8.10
C PRO A 17 24.52 0.48 7.26
N LEU A 18 24.21 -0.50 6.40
CA LEU A 18 22.96 -0.53 5.65
C LEU A 18 21.78 -0.67 6.61
N GLN A 19 20.81 0.23 6.52
CA GLN A 19 19.56 0.19 7.28
C GLN A 19 18.46 -0.39 6.37
N LEU A 20 18.22 -1.70 6.48
CA LEU A 20 17.30 -2.44 5.60
C LEU A 20 15.95 -2.69 6.28
N GLY A 21 14.88 -2.14 5.73
CA GLY A 21 13.51 -2.55 6.06
C GLY A 21 13.08 -3.80 5.30
N VAL A 22 12.38 -4.71 5.95
CA VAL A 22 11.79 -5.91 5.36
C VAL A 22 10.32 -5.94 5.71
N LEU A 23 9.45 -5.84 4.71
CA LEU A 23 8.01 -5.97 4.85
C LEU A 23 7.58 -7.29 4.18
N GLY A 24 7.33 -8.30 5.00
CA GLY A 24 6.81 -9.59 4.56
C GLY A 24 5.28 -9.61 4.58
N GLY A 25 4.67 -10.30 3.62
CA GLY A 25 3.22 -10.43 3.60
C GLY A 25 2.71 -11.34 2.50
N THR A 26 1.47 -11.81 2.63
CA THR A 26 0.83 -12.54 1.51
C THR A 26 0.56 -11.60 0.33
N PHE A 27 0.20 -10.34 0.59
CA PHE A 27 -0.10 -9.34 -0.45
C PHE A 27 -1.15 -9.82 -1.46
N ASP A 28 -2.37 -10.12 -0.99
CA ASP A 28 -3.42 -10.73 -1.81
C ASP A 28 -4.74 -9.92 -1.84
N PRO A 29 -4.75 -8.71 -2.44
CA PRO A 29 -3.63 -8.02 -3.10
C PRO A 29 -2.83 -7.12 -2.14
N ILE A 30 -1.66 -6.65 -2.58
CA ILE A 30 -1.01 -5.47 -1.98
C ILE A 30 -1.92 -4.25 -2.11
N HIS A 31 -1.81 -3.30 -1.18
CA HIS A 31 -2.70 -2.13 -1.11
C HIS A 31 -2.02 -0.92 -0.49
N ILE A 32 -2.65 0.25 -0.55
CA ILE A 32 -2.07 1.53 -0.09
C ILE A 32 -1.62 1.46 1.38
N GLY A 33 -2.36 0.77 2.26
CA GLY A 33 -1.93 0.57 3.65
C GLY A 33 -0.54 -0.05 3.81
N HIS A 34 -0.17 -1.04 2.97
CA HIS A 34 1.16 -1.64 2.99
C HIS A 34 2.23 -0.64 2.55
N LEU A 35 1.95 0.15 1.52
CA LEU A 35 2.89 1.14 0.99
C LEU A 35 3.13 2.29 1.96
N VAL A 36 2.08 2.77 2.63
CA VAL A 36 2.21 3.80 3.66
C VAL A 36 2.99 3.29 4.86
N ALA A 37 2.73 2.05 5.32
CA ALA A 37 3.50 1.44 6.39
C ALA A 37 5.00 1.36 6.06
N ALA A 38 5.33 0.90 4.85
CA ALA A 38 6.71 0.82 4.37
C ALA A 38 7.39 2.19 4.30
N GLU A 39 6.72 3.19 3.72
CA GLU A 39 7.30 4.54 3.54
C GLU A 39 7.42 5.30 4.87
N ALA A 40 6.44 5.14 5.77
CA ALA A 40 6.51 5.70 7.12
C ALA A 40 7.69 5.09 7.90
N ALA A 41 7.86 3.76 7.83
CA ALA A 41 9.01 3.10 8.47
C ALA A 41 10.33 3.59 7.86
N ARG A 42 10.41 3.69 6.53
CA ARG A 42 11.60 4.19 5.84
C ARG A 42 11.99 5.58 6.29
N THR A 43 11.04 6.51 6.29
CA THR A 43 11.30 7.91 6.64
C THR A 43 11.61 8.09 8.12
N HIS A 44 10.83 7.47 9.01
CA HIS A 44 10.99 7.60 10.45
C HIS A 44 12.31 7.00 10.96
N PHE A 45 12.65 5.79 10.51
CA PHE A 45 13.86 5.07 10.94
C PHE A 45 15.07 5.33 10.03
N ARG A 46 14.93 6.23 9.03
CA ARG A 46 15.98 6.55 8.05
C ARG A 46 16.54 5.31 7.36
N LEU A 47 15.64 4.37 7.02
CA LEU A 47 15.99 3.17 6.29
C LEU A 47 16.46 3.57 4.89
N ASP A 48 17.53 2.94 4.44
CA ASP A 48 18.08 3.16 3.11
C ASP A 48 17.18 2.58 2.03
N ARG A 49 16.54 1.48 2.38
CA ARG A 49 15.98 0.50 1.46
C ARG A 49 14.85 -0.24 2.18
N VAL A 50 13.72 -0.48 1.51
CA VAL A 50 12.66 -1.36 2.00
C VAL A 50 12.39 -2.48 1.00
N LEU A 51 12.55 -3.70 1.47
CA LEU A 51 12.34 -4.92 0.72
C LEU A 51 10.94 -5.48 0.98
N PHE A 52 10.14 -5.62 -0.06
CA PHE A 52 8.87 -6.33 -0.03
C PHE A 52 9.10 -7.80 -0.31
N VAL A 53 8.62 -8.67 0.58
CA VAL A 53 8.76 -10.12 0.47
C VAL A 53 7.37 -10.75 0.38
N PRO A 54 6.83 -10.96 -0.83
CA PRO A 54 5.60 -11.72 -1.01
C PRO A 54 5.82 -13.17 -0.57
N ALA A 55 4.92 -13.68 0.27
CA ALA A 55 5.02 -15.05 0.75
C ALA A 55 4.89 -16.05 -0.40
N GLY A 56 5.75 -17.06 -0.48
CA GLY A 56 5.62 -18.14 -1.47
C GLY A 56 4.45 -19.04 -1.10
N ARG A 57 4.62 -19.80 -0.01
CA ARG A 57 3.61 -20.71 0.57
C ARG A 57 3.37 -20.33 2.03
N PRO A 58 2.44 -19.40 2.33
CA PRO A 58 2.17 -18.96 3.70
C PRO A 58 1.61 -20.13 4.53
N PRO A 59 2.30 -20.61 5.58
CA PRO A 59 1.94 -21.84 6.29
C PRO A 59 0.62 -21.74 7.09
N HIS A 60 0.16 -20.52 7.38
CA HIS A 60 -1.04 -20.24 8.16
C HIS A 60 -2.28 -19.96 7.30
N LYS A 61 -2.21 -20.14 5.97
CA LYS A 61 -3.33 -19.92 5.06
C LYS A 61 -3.60 -21.16 4.24
N ASP A 62 -4.87 -21.41 3.97
CA ASP A 62 -5.30 -22.42 3.02
C ASP A 62 -4.79 -22.02 1.62
N PRO A 63 -3.95 -22.86 0.96
CA PRO A 63 -3.48 -22.59 -0.40
C PRO A 63 -4.61 -22.40 -1.42
N ALA A 64 -5.79 -23.01 -1.21
CA ALA A 64 -6.93 -22.85 -2.10
C ALA A 64 -7.62 -21.48 -1.96
N ALA A 65 -7.41 -20.79 -0.84
CA ALA A 65 -8.02 -19.49 -0.54
C ALA A 65 -7.11 -18.30 -0.87
N VAL A 66 -5.89 -18.55 -1.37
CA VAL A 66 -4.89 -17.53 -1.68
C VAL A 66 -4.60 -17.53 -3.18
N SER A 67 -4.51 -16.34 -3.79
CA SER A 67 -4.13 -16.25 -5.20
C SER A 67 -2.74 -16.85 -5.44
N ASP A 68 -2.51 -17.35 -6.65
CA ASP A 68 -1.20 -17.85 -7.08
C ASP A 68 -0.08 -16.86 -6.73
N ALA A 69 1.03 -17.40 -6.23
CA ALA A 69 2.14 -16.59 -5.73
C ALA A 69 2.71 -15.64 -6.79
N GLU A 70 2.71 -16.05 -8.06
CA GLU A 70 3.18 -15.24 -9.18
C GLU A 70 2.28 -14.02 -9.41
N HIS A 71 0.96 -14.14 -9.25
CA HIS A 71 0.06 -12.97 -9.32
C HIS A 71 0.35 -11.99 -8.19
N ARG A 72 0.53 -12.49 -6.96
CA ARG A 72 0.81 -11.64 -5.78
C ARG A 72 2.15 -10.93 -5.89
N TYR A 73 3.19 -11.63 -6.37
CA TYR A 73 4.48 -11.02 -6.68
C TYR A 73 4.37 -9.93 -7.73
N ARG A 74 3.71 -10.19 -8.86
CA ARG A 74 3.55 -9.19 -9.94
C ARG A 74 2.78 -7.96 -9.47
N MET A 75 1.70 -8.12 -8.71
CA MET A 75 0.99 -6.99 -8.11
C MET A 75 1.90 -6.20 -7.16
N THR A 76 2.77 -6.88 -6.40
CA THR A 76 3.74 -6.23 -5.50
C THR A 76 4.81 -5.44 -6.28
N VAL A 77 5.34 -6.01 -7.37
CA VAL A 77 6.25 -5.31 -8.29
C VAL A 77 5.59 -4.05 -8.85
N LEU A 78 4.36 -4.17 -9.37
CA LEU A 78 3.61 -3.02 -9.92
C LEU A 78 3.36 -1.94 -8.87
N ALA A 79 3.06 -2.34 -7.63
CA ALA A 79 2.81 -1.41 -6.53
C ALA A 79 4.05 -0.65 -6.07
N THR A 80 5.23 -1.24 -6.21
CA THR A 80 6.50 -0.70 -5.67
C THR A 80 7.37 -0.02 -6.72
N ALA A 81 7.11 -0.24 -8.01
CA ALA A 81 7.94 0.24 -9.13
C ALA A 81 8.16 1.77 -9.14
N GLY A 82 7.23 2.56 -8.60
CA GLY A 82 7.32 4.02 -8.56
C GLY A 82 8.20 4.58 -7.43
N ASN A 83 8.65 3.76 -6.47
CA ASN A 83 9.44 4.21 -5.33
C ASN A 83 10.89 3.68 -5.43
N PRO A 84 11.91 4.54 -5.61
CA PRO A 84 13.30 4.12 -5.80
C PRO A 84 13.92 3.46 -4.57
N TYR A 85 13.31 3.61 -3.39
CA TYR A 85 13.75 2.98 -2.15
C TYR A 85 13.15 1.60 -1.93
N PHE A 86 12.20 1.18 -2.79
CA PHE A 86 11.50 -0.08 -2.65
C PHE A 86 12.02 -1.11 -3.65
N TYR A 87 12.04 -2.37 -3.22
CA TYR A 87 12.35 -3.50 -4.08
C TYR A 87 11.45 -4.68 -3.71
N THR A 88 10.94 -5.40 -4.70
CA THR A 88 10.17 -6.63 -4.47
C THR A 88 11.03 -7.84 -4.81
N THR A 89 11.24 -8.71 -3.83
CA THR A 89 12.03 -9.93 -4.03
C THR A 89 11.17 -11.15 -4.33
N ARG A 90 11.76 -12.11 -5.05
CA ARG A 90 11.21 -13.46 -5.28
C ARG A 90 11.69 -14.49 -4.27
N LEU A 91 12.47 -14.08 -3.26
CA LEU A 91 13.19 -14.96 -2.34
C LEU A 91 12.33 -16.10 -1.77
N GLU A 92 11.10 -15.80 -1.33
CA GLU A 92 10.20 -16.81 -0.78
C GLU A 92 9.39 -17.57 -1.84
N LEU A 93 9.20 -17.00 -3.04
CA LEU A 93 8.53 -17.66 -4.16
C LEU A 93 9.39 -18.78 -4.73
N ASP A 94 10.68 -18.53 -4.86
CA ASP A 94 11.63 -19.44 -5.48
C ASP A 94 12.18 -20.47 -4.46
N ARG A 95 11.85 -20.33 -3.16
CA ARG A 95 12.21 -21.27 -2.11
C ARG A 95 11.23 -22.46 -2.07
N GLU A 96 11.76 -23.67 -2.01
CA GLU A 96 10.95 -24.87 -1.78
C GLU A 96 10.37 -24.92 -0.36
N GLY A 97 9.15 -25.41 -0.24
CA GLY A 97 8.48 -25.59 1.06
C GLY A 97 7.78 -24.34 1.61
N PRO A 98 7.35 -24.38 2.88
CA PRO A 98 6.65 -23.27 3.52
C PRO A 98 7.56 -22.07 3.77
N SER A 99 6.99 -20.87 3.67
CA SER A 99 7.71 -19.62 3.91
C SER A 99 7.66 -19.23 5.39
N TYR A 100 8.81 -19.26 6.07
CA TYR A 100 8.96 -18.78 7.44
C TYR A 100 9.78 -17.49 7.50
N THR A 101 9.23 -16.47 8.16
CA THR A 101 9.84 -15.15 8.28
C THR A 101 11.24 -15.19 8.89
N ILE A 102 11.48 -16.05 9.89
CA ILE A 102 12.79 -16.19 10.53
C ILE A 102 13.88 -16.64 9.55
N ASP A 103 13.57 -17.58 8.65
CA ASP A 103 14.52 -18.10 7.67
C ASP A 103 14.83 -17.04 6.61
N THR A 104 13.80 -16.30 6.20
CA THR A 104 13.93 -15.15 5.29
C THR A 104 14.80 -14.05 5.88
N LEU A 105 14.60 -13.66 7.13
CA LEU A 105 15.39 -12.60 7.76
C LEU A 105 16.85 -13.02 7.97
N ARG A 106 17.11 -14.29 8.32
CA ARG A 106 18.48 -14.81 8.40
C ARG A 106 19.18 -14.79 7.04
N GLN A 107 18.49 -15.23 5.98
CA GLN A 107 19.04 -15.20 4.63
C GLN A 107 19.35 -13.76 4.19
N LEU A 108 18.42 -12.83 4.42
CA LEU A 108 18.61 -11.41 4.07
C LEU A 108 19.74 -10.75 4.87
N SER A 109 19.85 -11.06 6.16
CA SER A 109 20.94 -10.59 7.01
C SER A 109 22.30 -11.09 6.48
N ALA A 110 22.40 -12.38 6.12
CA ALA A 110 23.61 -12.93 5.52
C ALA A 110 23.98 -12.27 4.17
N MET A 111 22.98 -11.99 3.32
CA MET A 111 23.20 -11.34 2.02
C MET A 111 23.59 -9.85 2.16
N ALA A 112 23.01 -9.13 3.13
CA ALA A 112 23.28 -7.72 3.37
C ALA A 112 24.64 -7.46 4.05
N GLY A 113 25.19 -8.49 4.70
CA GLY A 113 26.49 -8.45 5.37
C GLY A 113 26.39 -8.11 6.87
N PRO A 114 27.47 -8.36 7.63
CA PRO A 114 27.45 -8.32 9.11
C PRO A 114 27.21 -6.92 9.69
N GLU A 115 27.57 -5.87 8.95
CA GLU A 115 27.37 -4.48 9.37
C GLU A 115 25.93 -4.00 9.10
N ALA A 116 25.11 -4.74 8.36
CA ALA A 116 23.75 -4.32 8.05
C ALA A 116 22.83 -4.45 9.28
N THR A 117 21.98 -3.45 9.49
CA THR A 117 20.88 -3.54 10.46
C THR A 117 19.60 -3.86 9.71
N VAL A 118 19.01 -5.01 10.02
CA VAL A 118 17.74 -5.46 9.45
C VAL A 118 16.60 -5.08 10.39
N TYR A 119 15.55 -4.49 9.80
CA TYR A 119 14.29 -4.15 10.46
C TYR A 119 13.16 -4.95 9.83
N PHE A 120 12.45 -5.75 10.61
CA PHE A 120 11.20 -6.36 10.17
C PHE A 120 10.04 -5.41 10.46
N ILE A 121 9.25 -5.08 9.44
CA ILE A 121 8.11 -4.17 9.54
C ILE A 121 6.84 -5.03 9.56
N ALA A 122 6.01 -4.87 10.59
CA ALA A 122 4.76 -5.61 10.73
C ALA A 122 3.66 -4.76 11.39
N GLY A 123 2.40 -5.05 11.04
CA GLY A 123 1.25 -4.46 11.74
C GLY A 123 1.10 -5.04 13.15
N ALA A 124 0.54 -4.24 14.06
CA ALA A 124 0.25 -4.65 15.44
C ALA A 124 -0.56 -5.96 15.54
N ASP A 125 -1.51 -6.15 14.63
CA ASP A 125 -2.35 -7.34 14.49
C ASP A 125 -1.55 -8.61 14.16
N SER A 126 -0.50 -8.48 13.34
CA SER A 126 0.42 -9.61 13.06
C SER A 126 1.32 -9.90 14.26
N VAL A 127 1.83 -8.86 14.92
CA VAL A 127 2.83 -8.96 16.00
C VAL A 127 2.26 -9.66 17.24
N VAL A 128 0.99 -9.46 17.59
CA VAL A 128 0.38 -10.18 18.73
C VAL A 128 0.32 -11.70 18.51
N THR A 129 0.38 -12.16 17.25
CA THR A 129 0.43 -13.58 16.92
C THR A 129 1.86 -14.12 16.78
N LEU A 130 2.88 -13.27 16.89
CA LEU A 130 4.29 -13.65 16.71
C LEU A 130 4.71 -14.89 17.53
N PRO A 131 4.26 -15.10 18.79
CA PRO A 131 4.63 -16.31 19.55
C PRO A 131 4.17 -17.63 18.92
N SER A 132 3.12 -17.63 18.09
CA SER A 132 2.65 -18.85 17.41
C SER A 132 3.40 -19.15 16.11
N TRP A 133 4.22 -18.22 15.63
CA TRP A 133 4.99 -18.39 14.41
C TRP A 133 6.20 -19.28 14.70
N ARG A 134 6.59 -20.10 13.71
CA ARG A 134 7.82 -20.91 13.81
C ARG A 134 9.02 -19.99 14.05
N GLY A 135 9.63 -20.10 15.24
CA GLY A 135 10.77 -19.27 15.64
C GLY A 135 10.43 -17.79 15.85
N GLY A 136 9.15 -17.43 16.06
CA GLY A 136 8.70 -16.04 16.09
C GLY A 136 9.35 -15.18 17.19
N LEU A 137 9.56 -15.71 18.39
CA LEU A 137 10.31 -14.96 19.42
C LEU A 137 11.81 -14.84 19.10
N GLY A 138 12.39 -15.82 18.40
CA GLY A 138 13.78 -15.75 17.93
C GLY A 138 14.01 -14.72 16.83
N LEU A 139 12.92 -14.23 16.22
CA LEU A 139 12.93 -13.14 15.24
C LEU A 139 13.44 -11.83 15.87
N LEU A 140 13.11 -11.61 17.15
CA LEU A 140 13.63 -10.49 17.92
C LEU A 140 15.14 -10.59 18.19
N ASP A 141 15.73 -11.77 18.09
CA ASP A 141 17.19 -11.93 18.24
C ASP A 141 17.92 -11.70 16.89
N ALA A 142 17.20 -11.82 15.76
CA ALA A 142 17.74 -11.71 14.42
C ALA A 142 17.60 -10.32 13.78
N CYS A 143 16.66 -9.49 14.24
CA CYS A 143 16.41 -8.16 13.68
C CYS A 143 15.83 -7.17 14.69
N GLN A 144 15.71 -5.91 14.28
CA GLN A 144 14.86 -4.91 14.92
C GLN A 144 13.41 -5.11 14.45
N LEU A 145 12.41 -4.99 15.32
CA LEU A 145 11.00 -5.09 14.96
C LEU A 145 10.35 -3.70 14.96
N ILE A 146 9.84 -3.26 13.81
CA ILE A 146 9.00 -2.07 13.68
C ILE A 146 7.54 -2.51 13.68
N VAL A 147 6.81 -2.15 14.73
CA VAL A 147 5.37 -2.42 14.88
C VAL A 147 4.60 -1.19 14.44
N VAL A 148 3.94 -1.31 13.30
CA VAL A 148 3.09 -0.26 12.76
C VAL A 148 1.75 -0.28 13.49
N THR A 149 1.41 0.84 14.12
CA THR A 149 0.20 1.00 14.93
C THR A 149 -0.75 2.04 14.32
N ARG A 150 -2.04 1.80 14.48
CA ARG A 150 -3.11 2.76 14.20
C ARG A 150 -3.25 3.76 15.37
N PRO A 151 -3.88 4.93 15.17
CA PRO A 151 -4.15 5.89 16.24
C PRO A 151 -4.87 5.23 17.43
N GLY A 152 -4.50 5.59 18.66
CA GLY A 152 -5.09 5.04 19.89
C GLY A 152 -4.48 3.71 20.39
N LEU A 153 -3.30 3.31 19.89
CA LEU A 153 -2.57 2.08 20.29
C LEU A 153 -1.23 2.43 20.99
N PRO A 154 -0.61 1.50 21.74
CA PRO A 154 -0.79 0.04 21.74
C PRO A 154 -2.14 -0.40 22.31
N GLY A 155 -2.84 -1.28 21.59
CA GLY A 155 -4.05 -1.92 22.11
C GLY A 155 -3.67 -2.95 23.17
N GLU A 156 -4.60 -3.34 24.04
CA GLU A 156 -4.28 -4.19 25.19
C GLU A 156 -3.53 -5.48 24.83
N ALA A 157 -3.89 -6.13 23.72
CA ALA A 157 -3.21 -7.34 23.27
C ALA A 157 -1.73 -7.08 22.91
N LEU A 158 -1.44 -5.96 22.24
CA LEU A 158 -0.07 -5.56 21.94
C LEU A 158 0.68 -5.19 23.22
N GLN A 159 0.05 -4.45 24.13
CA GLN A 159 0.66 -4.09 25.41
C GLN A 159 1.03 -5.34 26.22
N ARG A 160 0.10 -6.29 26.37
CA ARG A 160 0.36 -7.58 27.02
C ARG A 160 1.51 -8.34 26.37
N PHE A 161 1.57 -8.36 25.04
CA PHE A 161 2.69 -8.97 24.33
C PHE A 161 4.01 -8.29 24.69
N LEU A 162 4.07 -6.96 24.64
CA LEU A 162 5.28 -6.18 24.97
C LEU A 162 5.73 -6.41 26.41
N ASP A 163 4.79 -6.46 27.36
CA ASP A 163 5.07 -6.67 28.78
C ASP A 163 5.55 -8.10 29.07
N SER A 164 5.18 -9.07 28.22
CA SER A 164 5.66 -10.45 28.32
C SER A 164 7.10 -10.65 27.83
N LEU A 165 7.69 -9.66 27.14
CA LEU A 165 9.03 -9.79 26.57
C LEU A 165 10.13 -9.49 27.61
N PRO A 166 11.21 -10.28 27.65
CA PRO A 166 12.41 -9.90 28.39
C PRO A 166 12.96 -8.55 27.91
N ALA A 167 13.55 -7.77 28.83
CA ALA A 167 14.04 -6.42 28.55
C ALA A 167 14.92 -6.32 27.28
N ALA A 168 15.83 -7.30 27.10
CA ALA A 168 16.72 -7.35 25.94
C ALA A 168 15.98 -7.49 24.59
N ARG A 169 14.87 -8.23 24.55
CA ARG A 169 14.01 -8.37 23.36
C ARG A 169 13.07 -7.19 23.22
N ARG A 170 12.53 -6.67 24.33
CA ARG A 170 11.67 -5.49 24.33
C ARG A 170 12.35 -4.25 23.76
N ALA A 171 13.64 -4.07 24.03
CA ALA A 171 14.48 -2.99 23.51
C ALA A 171 14.65 -3.01 21.98
N ARG A 172 14.34 -4.13 21.33
CA ARG A 172 14.39 -4.30 19.87
C ARG A 172 13.06 -4.05 19.18
N VAL A 173 12.02 -3.73 19.95
CA VAL A 173 10.66 -3.48 19.42
C VAL A 173 10.36 -1.98 19.44
N HIS A 174 10.15 -1.44 18.26
CA HIS A 174 9.89 -0.02 18.00
C HIS A 174 8.45 0.18 17.55
N LEU A 175 7.72 1.07 18.20
CA LEU A 175 6.34 1.40 17.80
C LEU A 175 6.37 2.56 16.81
N LEU A 176 5.62 2.42 15.71
CA LEU A 176 5.48 3.46 14.70
C LEU A 176 3.99 3.76 14.47
N PRO A 177 3.47 4.86 15.06
CA PRO A 177 2.11 5.29 14.76
C PRO A 177 2.03 5.82 13.32
N ILE A 178 1.04 5.35 12.58
CA ILE A 178 0.70 5.85 11.24
C ILE A 178 -0.75 6.32 11.21
N PRO A 179 -1.15 7.15 10.23
CA PRO A 179 -2.56 7.47 10.01
C PRO A 179 -3.41 6.20 9.87
N GLU A 180 -4.65 6.27 10.32
CA GLU A 180 -5.55 5.12 10.18
C GLU A 180 -5.85 4.86 8.71
N ILE A 181 -5.43 3.69 8.22
CA ILE A 181 -5.76 3.20 6.89
C ILE A 181 -6.63 1.97 7.05
N GLY A 182 -7.94 2.17 6.98
CA GLY A 182 -8.98 1.13 7.07
C GLY A 182 -9.07 0.26 5.81
N ILE A 183 -7.94 -0.19 5.28
CA ILE A 183 -7.86 -1.05 4.09
C ILE A 183 -7.32 -2.41 4.51
N SER A 184 -8.01 -3.47 4.10
CA SER A 184 -7.52 -4.84 4.23
C SER A 184 -7.64 -5.58 2.90
N SER A 185 -6.72 -6.49 2.62
CA SER A 185 -6.81 -7.34 1.43
C SER A 185 -8.10 -8.15 1.38
N THR A 186 -8.64 -8.60 2.52
CA THR A 186 -9.92 -9.34 2.57
C THR A 186 -11.08 -8.50 2.04
N ASP A 187 -11.24 -7.28 2.55
CA ASP A 187 -12.28 -6.34 2.11
C ASP A 187 -12.09 -5.95 0.63
N LEU A 188 -10.85 -5.86 0.14
CA LEU A 188 -10.60 -5.66 -1.30
C LEU A 188 -11.06 -6.83 -2.16
N ARG A 189 -10.78 -8.08 -1.75
CA ARG A 189 -11.27 -9.28 -2.47
C ARG A 189 -12.80 -9.32 -2.47
N GLU A 190 -13.44 -9.02 -1.34
CA GLU A 190 -14.89 -8.94 -1.22
C GLU A 190 -15.50 -7.83 -2.09
N ARG A 191 -14.87 -6.66 -2.16
CA ARG A 191 -15.29 -5.58 -3.09
C ARG A 191 -15.27 -6.05 -4.53
N VAL A 192 -14.17 -6.63 -4.99
CA VAL A 192 -14.05 -7.12 -6.37
C VAL A 192 -15.07 -8.22 -6.66
N ALA A 193 -15.27 -9.15 -5.71
CA ALA A 193 -16.27 -10.21 -5.85
C ALA A 193 -17.70 -9.67 -6.00
N ALA A 194 -18.00 -8.57 -5.30
CA ALA A 194 -19.29 -7.86 -5.37
C ALA A 194 -19.38 -6.83 -6.51
N GLY A 195 -18.40 -6.76 -7.42
CA GLY A 195 -18.38 -5.76 -8.50
C GLY A 195 -18.19 -4.31 -8.03
N ARG A 196 -17.72 -4.11 -6.79
CA ARG A 196 -17.41 -2.78 -6.22
C ARG A 196 -16.00 -2.36 -6.59
N SER A 197 -15.81 -1.05 -6.73
CA SER A 197 -14.51 -0.46 -7.06
C SER A 197 -13.49 -0.65 -5.93
N ILE A 198 -12.23 -0.86 -6.32
CA ILE A 198 -11.06 -0.83 -5.43
C ILE A 198 -10.11 0.35 -5.76
N ARG A 199 -10.55 1.26 -6.62
CA ARG A 199 -9.79 2.44 -7.03
C ARG A 199 -9.40 3.28 -5.82
N TYR A 200 -8.16 3.78 -5.85
CA TYR A 200 -7.53 4.54 -4.75
C TYR A 200 -7.27 3.75 -3.46
N LEU A 201 -7.73 2.50 -3.36
CA LEU A 201 -7.38 1.61 -2.24
C LEU A 201 -6.13 0.77 -2.57
N VAL A 202 -5.83 0.64 -3.86
CA VAL A 202 -4.61 0.06 -4.43
C VAL A 202 -4.02 1.02 -5.48
N PRO A 203 -2.74 0.89 -5.85
CA PRO A 203 -2.19 1.60 -7.01
C PRO A 203 -2.95 1.24 -8.29
N ALA A 204 -3.11 2.19 -9.22
CA ALA A 204 -3.86 1.99 -10.46
C ALA A 204 -3.38 0.77 -11.26
N ALA A 205 -2.07 0.56 -11.37
CA ALA A 205 -1.50 -0.60 -12.05
C ALA A 205 -1.89 -1.95 -11.40
N VAL A 206 -2.16 -1.97 -10.09
CA VAL A 206 -2.65 -3.18 -9.39
C VAL A 206 -4.14 -3.39 -9.66
N GLU A 207 -4.94 -2.32 -9.68
CA GLU A 207 -6.36 -2.39 -10.09
C GLU A 207 -6.49 -2.94 -11.52
N ASP A 208 -5.72 -2.39 -12.47
CA ASP A 208 -5.69 -2.86 -13.85
C ASP A 208 -5.27 -4.33 -13.96
N TYR A 209 -4.26 -4.74 -13.18
CA TYR A 209 -3.81 -6.12 -13.13
C TYR A 209 -4.90 -7.06 -12.61
N VAL A 210 -5.58 -6.70 -11.52
CA VAL A 210 -6.70 -7.47 -10.95
C VAL A 210 -7.81 -7.66 -11.98
N HIS A 211 -8.16 -6.59 -12.72
CA HIS A 211 -9.17 -6.66 -13.76
C HIS A 211 -8.73 -7.50 -14.96
N LYS A 212 -7.52 -7.29 -15.47
CA LYS A 212 -6.96 -8.00 -16.62
C LYS A 212 -6.94 -9.52 -16.43
N TYR A 213 -6.60 -9.97 -15.22
CA TYR A 213 -6.51 -11.40 -14.90
C TYR A 213 -7.77 -11.97 -14.24
N GLY A 214 -8.85 -11.17 -14.12
CA GLY A 214 -10.11 -11.60 -13.51
C GLY A 214 -9.97 -12.08 -12.07
N LEU A 215 -8.99 -11.56 -11.32
CA LEU A 215 -8.72 -12.00 -9.96
C LEU A 215 -9.89 -11.64 -9.03
N TYR A 216 -10.13 -12.48 -8.02
CA TYR A 216 -11.15 -12.29 -6.97
C TYR A 216 -12.61 -12.27 -7.44
N ARG A 217 -12.89 -12.51 -8.72
CA ARG A 217 -14.25 -12.67 -9.22
C ARG A 217 -14.76 -14.09 -8.92
N PRO A 218 -16.05 -14.26 -8.56
CA PRO A 218 -16.66 -15.58 -8.49
C PRO A 218 -16.56 -16.25 -9.87
N ARG A 219 -16.15 -17.54 -9.89
CA ARG A 219 -16.16 -18.34 -11.11
C ARG A 219 -17.62 -18.46 -11.59
N GLY A 220 -17.97 -17.80 -12.69
CA GLY A 220 -19.32 -17.85 -13.30
C GLY A 220 -19.91 -16.53 -13.79
N ALA A 221 -19.34 -15.37 -13.45
CA ALA A 221 -19.92 -14.07 -13.81
C ALA A 221 -19.54 -13.52 -15.21
N GLY A 222 -18.76 -14.27 -16.00
CA GLY A 222 -18.07 -13.75 -17.20
C GLY A 222 -18.73 -13.99 -18.56
N ALA A 223 -19.91 -14.62 -18.65
CA ALA A 223 -20.47 -14.98 -19.96
C ALA A 223 -21.61 -14.07 -20.47
N GLY A 224 -22.03 -13.03 -19.75
CA GLY A 224 -23.29 -12.33 -20.09
C GLY A 224 -23.36 -10.81 -19.98
N SER A 225 -22.43 -10.10 -19.32
CA SER A 225 -22.69 -8.68 -18.98
C SER A 225 -21.99 -7.64 -19.86
N GLU A 226 -21.05 -8.01 -20.73
CA GLU A 226 -20.33 -7.04 -21.57
C GLU A 226 -21.20 -6.39 -22.67
N ARG A 227 -22.30 -7.03 -23.10
CA ARG A 227 -23.22 -6.44 -24.09
C ARG A 227 -24.25 -5.47 -23.51
N ALA A 228 -24.45 -5.41 -22.19
CA ALA A 228 -25.50 -4.58 -21.59
C ALA A 228 -25.01 -3.19 -21.15
N GLY A 229 -23.73 -3.06 -20.79
CA GLY A 229 -23.17 -1.80 -20.25
C GLY A 229 -22.97 -0.71 -21.29
N GLU A 230 -22.58 -1.08 -22.51
CA GLU A 230 -22.26 -0.12 -23.58
C GLU A 230 -23.52 0.53 -24.17
N ALA A 231 -24.63 -0.21 -24.24
CA ALA A 231 -25.92 0.29 -24.74
C ALA A 231 -26.62 1.29 -23.78
N ALA A 232 -26.28 1.27 -22.48
CA ALA A 232 -26.87 2.17 -21.49
C ALA A 232 -26.12 3.51 -21.36
N ALA A 233 -24.80 3.51 -21.58
CA ALA A 233 -23.98 4.72 -21.50
C ALA A 233 -24.25 5.69 -22.68
N LEU A 234 -24.48 5.17 -23.88
CA LEU A 234 -24.80 5.99 -25.06
C LEU A 234 -26.21 6.62 -25.03
N ARG A 235 -27.15 6.08 -24.25
CA ARG A 235 -28.51 6.65 -24.15
C ARG A 235 -28.61 7.87 -23.22
N ARG A 236 -27.62 8.10 -22.35
CA ARG A 236 -27.61 9.25 -21.42
C ARG A 236 -26.90 10.50 -21.97
N ALA A 237 -26.19 10.38 -23.08
CA ALA A 237 -25.42 11.49 -23.66
C ALA A 237 -26.15 12.23 -24.81
N GLY A 238 -27.40 11.87 -25.13
CA GLY A 238 -28.07 12.27 -26.37
C GLY A 238 -29.17 13.33 -26.30
N THR A 239 -29.37 14.05 -25.20
CA THR A 239 -30.43 15.08 -25.13
C THR A 239 -29.98 16.35 -24.42
N SER A 240 -29.44 17.29 -25.18
CA SER A 240 -29.60 18.72 -24.89
C SER A 240 -29.67 19.47 -26.23
N GLY A 241 -30.88 19.88 -26.59
CA GLY A 241 -31.18 20.63 -27.82
C GLY A 241 -30.77 22.10 -27.74
N ALA A 242 -30.45 22.65 -28.90
CA ALA A 242 -30.14 24.07 -29.15
C ALA A 242 -31.41 24.95 -29.13
N PRO A 243 -31.30 26.28 -28.93
CA PRO A 243 -32.40 27.21 -29.15
C PRO A 243 -32.28 27.94 -30.51
N GLU A 244 -33.41 28.06 -31.23
CA GLU A 244 -33.66 29.02 -32.32
C GLU A 244 -34.80 29.96 -31.90
N GLY A 245 -34.78 31.21 -32.39
CA GLY A 245 -35.56 32.34 -31.85
C GLY A 245 -36.68 32.94 -32.73
N ALA A 246 -37.01 34.22 -32.40
CA ALA A 246 -37.93 35.21 -33.02
C ALA A 246 -39.45 35.10 -32.66
N GLY A 247 -40.20 36.16 -32.34
CA GLY A 247 -39.97 37.63 -32.37
C GLY A 247 -41.15 38.49 -31.83
N GLU A 248 -40.87 39.81 -31.70
CA GLU A 248 -41.72 41.05 -31.74
C GLU A 248 -42.98 41.21 -30.83
N ALA A 249 -43.37 42.38 -30.27
CA ALA A 249 -42.94 43.79 -30.37
C ALA A 249 -43.52 44.67 -29.21
N ALA A 250 -43.01 45.91 -29.15
CA ALA A 250 -43.63 47.19 -28.72
C ALA A 250 -43.38 47.73 -27.29
N GLY A 251 -42.80 48.95 -27.25
CA GLY A 251 -42.99 49.93 -26.16
C GLY A 251 -41.72 50.66 -25.69
N ALA A 252 -41.44 51.85 -26.23
CA ALA A 252 -40.58 52.88 -25.63
C ALA A 252 -41.47 54.06 -25.13
N PRO A 253 -40.98 55.15 -24.50
CA PRO A 253 -39.62 55.48 -24.03
C PRO A 253 -39.57 56.09 -22.59
N GLY A 254 -38.38 56.38 -22.05
CA GLY A 254 -38.25 57.21 -20.84
C GLY A 254 -36.84 57.45 -20.29
N ALA A 255 -36.22 58.56 -20.74
CA ALA A 255 -35.34 59.51 -20.01
C ALA A 255 -34.20 59.06 -19.07
N GLY A 256 -32.97 59.45 -19.43
CA GLY A 256 -32.17 60.43 -18.66
C GLY A 256 -31.27 59.97 -17.51
N PRO A 257 -30.27 60.78 -17.11
CA PRO A 257 -28.88 60.32 -16.91
C PRO A 257 -28.26 60.58 -15.52
N GLY A 258 -27.05 60.07 -15.29
CA GLY A 258 -26.13 60.51 -14.22
C GLY A 258 -25.01 59.48 -14.00
N SER A 259 -23.76 59.69 -14.44
CA SER A 259 -22.67 60.42 -13.75
C SER A 259 -22.39 59.85 -12.34
N ALA A 260 -21.19 59.63 -11.82
CA ALA A 260 -19.80 59.93 -12.17
C ALA A 260 -18.94 59.06 -11.22
N ALA A 261 -17.77 58.57 -11.64
CA ALA A 261 -16.43 59.06 -11.22
C ALA A 261 -15.95 58.73 -9.79
N GLY A 262 -14.65 58.42 -9.68
CA GLY A 262 -13.85 58.46 -8.44
C GLY A 262 -13.28 57.08 -8.04
N ALA A 263 -12.18 56.58 -8.61
CA ALA A 263 -10.78 56.99 -8.44
C ALA A 263 -10.14 56.60 -7.09
N ALA A 264 -9.04 55.83 -7.21
CA ALA A 264 -7.83 55.78 -6.37
C ALA A 264 -8.00 55.46 -4.87
N GLY A 265 -7.10 54.72 -4.21
CA GLY A 265 -5.74 54.32 -4.53
C GLY A 265 -4.96 54.25 -3.21
N GLY A 266 -3.93 53.41 -3.17
CA GLY A 266 -2.91 53.37 -2.09
C GLY A 266 -3.38 52.72 -0.80
N GLY A 267 -2.58 51.93 -0.09
CA GLY A 267 -1.15 51.68 -0.22
C GLY A 267 -0.66 51.13 1.12
N ALA A 268 0.27 50.18 1.03
CA ALA A 268 1.35 49.89 1.96
C ALA A 268 1.11 49.93 3.49
N GLY A 269 1.51 48.83 4.12
CA GLY A 269 2.60 48.94 5.10
C GLY A 269 2.40 48.22 6.44
N ARG A 270 3.17 47.13 6.58
CA ARG A 270 3.94 46.70 7.76
C ARG A 270 3.19 46.47 9.08
N ALA A 271 3.27 45.24 9.58
CA ALA A 271 4.27 44.83 10.58
C ALA A 271 4.46 43.31 10.49
#